data_AF-A0A355DX36-F1
#
_entry.id   AF-A0A355DX36-F1
#
_cell.length_a   1.000
_cell.length_b   1.000
_cell.length_c   1.000
_cell.angle_alpha   90.00
_cell.angle_beta   90.00
_cell.angle_gamma   90.00
#
_symmetry.space_group_name_H-M   'P 1'
#
loop_
_entity.id
_entity.type
_entity.pdbx_description
1 polymer ?
#
loop_
_entity_poly.entity_id
_entity_poly.type
_entity_poly.pdbx_seq_one_letter_code
_entity_poly.pdbx_strand_id
1 'polypeptide(L)'
;MHIWYILLIAIPVCLALFYFRNDQHKTRLAYLERKRQRRIERKLDLLLKHFSIEDPGESADDDIVELALSGQKIEALKIYRILHPHEGLKDAKRAIDNIIRQPQK
;
A
#
# COMPACT_ATOMS: atom_id res chain seq x y z
N MET A 1 42.09 13.50 35.10
CA MET A 1 40.70 13.99 35.14
C MET A 1 40.20 14.62 33.83
N HIS A 2 41.03 15.31 33.03
CA HIS A 2 40.58 15.93 31.77
C HIS A 2 40.33 14.95 30.59
N ILE A 3 41.03 13.81 30.56
CA ILE A 3 40.92 12.79 29.48
C ILE A 3 39.52 12.16 29.42
N TRP A 4 38.86 12.02 30.57
CA TRP A 4 37.50 11.46 30.67
C TRP A 4 36.44 12.40 30.07
N TYR A 5 36.59 13.72 30.24
CA TYR A 5 35.71 14.73 29.63
C TYR A 5 35.83 14.78 28.10
N ILE A 6 37.04 14.61 27.56
CA ILE A 6 37.29 14.59 26.12
C ILE A 6 36.60 13.38 25.47
N LEU A 7 36.68 12.20 26.11
CA LEU A 7 36.00 10.99 25.63
C LEU A 7 34.45 11.12 25.67
N LEU A 8 33.92 11.76 26.71
CA LEU A 8 32.47 11.92 26.89
C LEU A 8 31.84 12.84 25.81
N ILE A 9 32.60 13.81 25.31
CA ILE A 9 32.14 14.73 24.25
C ILE A 9 32.47 14.18 22.84
N ALA A 10 33.59 13.46 22.68
CA ALA A 10 34.01 12.93 21.37
C ALA A 10 33.06 11.85 20.84
N ILE A 11 32.54 10.97 21.69
CA ILE A 11 31.62 9.89 21.30
C ILE A 11 30.30 10.43 20.73
N PRO A 12 29.56 11.35 21.38
CA PRO A 12 28.32 11.88 20.83
C PRO A 12 28.57 12.74 19.59
N VAL A 13 29.70 13.44 19.49
CA VAL A 13 30.06 14.18 18.26
C VAL A 13 30.35 13.22 17.11
N CYS A 14 31.08 12.13 17.34
CA CYS A 14 31.30 11.08 16.34
C CYS A 14 30.01 10.39 15.94
N LEU A 15 29.13 10.09 16.89
CA LEU A 15 27.82 9.50 16.60
C LEU A 15 26.96 10.47 15.81
N ALA A 16 26.88 11.75 16.19
CA ALA A 16 26.13 12.77 15.46
C ALA A 16 26.64 12.92 14.02
N LEU A 17 27.96 12.97 13.83
CA LEU A 17 28.58 12.99 12.49
C LEU A 17 28.28 11.70 11.71
N PHE A 18 28.29 10.54 12.37
CA PHE A 18 27.98 9.25 11.74
C PHE A 18 26.51 9.15 11.32
N TYR A 19 25.59 9.54 12.21
CA TYR A 19 24.15 9.63 11.91
C TYR A 19 23.89 10.61 10.77
N PHE A 20 24.54 11.78 10.77
CA PHE A 20 24.41 12.78 9.71
C PHE A 20 24.94 12.27 8.36
N ARG A 21 26.05 11.52 8.36
CA ARG A 21 26.61 10.93 7.14
C ARG A 21 25.75 9.80 6.57
N ASN A 22 25.04 9.07 7.43
CA ASN A 22 24.19 7.95 7.04
C ASN A 22 22.91 8.39 6.30
N ASP A 23 22.45 9.63 6.52
CA ASP A 23 21.23 10.18 5.90
C ASP A 23 21.39 10.46 4.39
N GLN A 24 22.61 10.77 3.94
CA GLN A 24 22.93 11.06 2.52
C GLN A 24 22.76 9.84 1.58
N HIS A 25 22.73 8.61 2.08
CA HIS A 25 22.66 7.41 1.22
C HIS A 25 21.25 7.14 0.66
N LYS A 26 20.19 7.65 1.29
CA LYS A 26 18.80 7.35 0.88
C LYS A 26 18.36 8.08 -0.39
N THR A 27 19.01 9.20 -0.73
CA THR A 27 18.57 10.06 -1.84
C THR A 27 19.01 9.54 -3.21
N ARG A 28 20.18 8.89 -3.31
CA ARG A 28 20.70 8.38 -4.59
C ARG A 28 20.08 7.04 -5.02
N LEU A 29 19.72 6.18 -4.07
CA LEU A 29 19.08 4.89 -4.34
C LEU A 29 17.63 5.06 -4.81
N ALA A 30 16.91 6.03 -4.22
CA ALA A 30 15.53 6.32 -4.58
C ALA A 30 15.34 6.74 -6.06
N TYR A 31 16.33 7.37 -6.69
CA TYR A 31 16.22 7.80 -8.08
C TYR A 31 16.29 6.63 -9.09
N LEU A 32 17.18 5.66 -8.85
CA LEU A 32 17.33 4.48 -9.71
C LEU A 32 16.16 3.52 -9.56
N GLU A 33 15.69 3.33 -8.32
CA GLU A 33 14.48 2.54 -8.01
C GLU A 33 13.27 3.11 -8.73
N ARG A 34 13.02 4.42 -8.64
CA ARG A 34 11.92 5.10 -9.34
C ARG A 34 11.96 4.92 -10.85
N LYS A 35 13.14 4.96 -11.49
CA LYS A 35 13.26 4.82 -12.95
C LYS A 35 13.06 3.37 -13.42
N ARG A 36 13.42 2.40 -12.59
CA ARG A 36 13.13 0.98 -12.84
C ARG A 36 11.64 0.70 -12.63
N GLN A 37 11.04 1.26 -11.57
CA GLN A 37 9.61 1.15 -11.24
C GLN A 37 8.73 1.55 -12.43
N ARG A 38 8.95 2.75 -12.99
CA ARG A 38 8.17 3.26 -14.13
C ARG A 38 8.26 2.41 -15.39
N ARG A 39 9.38 1.71 -15.61
CA ARG A 39 9.52 0.81 -16.77
C ARG A 39 8.84 -0.53 -16.54
N ILE A 40 8.76 -0.98 -15.30
CA ILE A 40 8.05 -2.19 -14.91
C ILE A 40 6.55 -1.93 -14.97
N GLU A 41 6.05 -0.83 -14.40
CA GLU A 41 4.64 -0.40 -14.45
C GLU A 41 4.14 -0.34 -15.91
N ARG A 42 4.81 0.40 -16.79
CA ARG A 42 4.40 0.45 -18.21
C ARG A 42 4.37 -0.90 -18.91
N LYS A 43 5.28 -1.82 -18.56
CA LYS A 43 5.26 -3.16 -19.14
C LYS A 43 4.10 -3.97 -18.58
N LEU A 44 3.78 -3.80 -17.30
CA LEU A 44 2.63 -4.41 -16.66
C LEU A 44 1.34 -3.91 -17.29
N ASP A 45 1.18 -2.59 -17.48
CA ASP A 45 0.00 -1.98 -18.13
C ASP A 45 -0.20 -2.51 -19.54
N LEU A 46 0.89 -2.66 -20.31
CA LEU A 46 0.84 -3.20 -21.67
C LEU A 46 0.45 -4.68 -21.70
N LEU A 47 0.91 -5.47 -20.72
CA LEU A 47 0.52 -6.87 -20.59
C LEU A 47 -0.94 -6.98 -20.15
N LEU A 48 -1.37 -6.23 -19.13
CA LEU A 48 -2.76 -6.17 -18.67
C LEU A 48 -3.71 -5.80 -19.81
N LYS A 49 -3.36 -4.75 -20.57
CA LYS A 49 -4.10 -4.33 -21.76
C LYS A 49 -4.15 -5.42 -22.84
N HIS A 50 -3.06 -6.14 -23.06
CA HIS A 50 -3.01 -7.22 -24.05
C HIS A 50 -3.87 -8.42 -23.63
N PHE A 51 -3.91 -8.73 -22.33
CA PHE A 51 -4.73 -9.81 -21.78
C PHE A 51 -6.20 -9.42 -21.57
N SER A 52 -6.60 -8.17 -21.86
CA SER A 52 -7.94 -7.64 -21.59
C SER A 52 -8.38 -7.86 -20.14
N ILE A 53 -7.41 -7.85 -19.22
CA ILE A 53 -7.68 -7.86 -17.79
C ILE A 53 -7.86 -6.39 -17.42
N GLU A 54 -9.10 -6.01 -17.15
CA GLU A 54 -9.42 -4.72 -16.53
C GLU A 54 -8.61 -4.61 -15.23
N ASP A 55 -7.94 -3.48 -15.05
CA ASP A 55 -7.03 -3.21 -13.95
C ASP A 55 -7.70 -3.63 -12.62
N PRO A 56 -7.12 -4.53 -11.82
CA PRO A 56 -7.76 -4.97 -10.58
C PRO A 56 -8.08 -3.81 -9.62
N GLY A 57 -7.40 -2.66 -9.77
CA GLY A 57 -7.59 -1.45 -8.95
C GLY A 57 -8.76 -0.55 -9.34
N GLU A 58 -9.45 -0.80 -10.45
CA GLU A 58 -10.62 0.00 -10.92
C GLU A 58 -11.88 -0.87 -11.08
N SER A 59 -11.86 -2.08 -10.52
CA SER A 59 -13.03 -2.95 -10.54
C SER A 59 -14.09 -2.39 -9.58
N ALA A 60 -15.37 -2.48 -9.97
CA ALA A 60 -16.48 -2.10 -9.09
C ALA A 60 -16.49 -2.90 -7.75
N ASP A 61 -15.75 -4.01 -7.71
CA ASP A 61 -15.48 -4.79 -6.51
C ASP A 61 -14.56 -4.08 -5.51
N ASP A 62 -13.60 -3.27 -5.97
CA ASP A 62 -12.72 -2.48 -5.09
C ASP A 62 -13.50 -1.36 -4.38
N ASP A 63 -14.43 -0.70 -5.06
CA ASP A 63 -15.35 0.27 -4.45
C ASP A 63 -16.20 -0.38 -3.34
N ILE A 64 -16.68 -1.61 -3.58
CA ILE A 64 -17.42 -2.39 -2.57
C ILE A 64 -16.53 -2.72 -1.37
N VAL A 65 -15.27 -3.08 -1.60
CA VAL A 65 -14.29 -3.37 -0.54
C VAL A 65 -14.00 -2.11 0.28
N GLU A 66 -13.78 -0.97 -0.36
CA GLU A 66 -13.54 0.31 0.33
C GLU A 66 -14.76 0.74 1.15
N LEU A 67 -15.97 0.66 0.59
CA LEU A 67 -17.21 0.94 1.31
C LEU A 67 -17.45 -0.02 2.48
N ALA A 68 -17.11 -1.30 2.30
CA ALA A 68 -17.21 -2.30 3.35
C ALA A 68 -16.23 -2.02 4.51
N LEU A 69 -14.98 -1.66 4.19
CA LEU A 69 -13.93 -1.35 5.17
C LEU A 69 -14.12 0.00 5.86
N SER A 70 -14.69 0.99 5.18
CA SER A 70 -15.02 2.32 5.73
C SER A 70 -16.23 2.31 6.68
N GLY A 71 -16.83 1.14 6.93
CA GLY A 71 -17.99 0.97 7.82
C GLY A 71 -19.34 1.20 7.15
N GLN A 72 -19.36 1.49 5.84
CA GLN A 72 -20.56 1.75 5.05
C GLN A 72 -21.17 0.45 4.49
N LYS A 73 -21.37 -0.56 5.35
CA LYS A 73 -21.82 -1.91 4.95
C LYS A 73 -23.12 -1.93 4.13
N ILE A 74 -24.06 -1.03 4.43
CA ILE A 74 -25.36 -0.98 3.75
C ILE A 74 -25.17 -0.53 2.29
N GLU A 75 -24.28 0.42 2.05
CA GLU A 75 -23.99 0.94 0.72
C GLU A 75 -23.23 -0.08 -0.12
N ALA A 76 -22.20 -0.69 0.48
CA ALA A 76 -21.49 -1.83 -0.12
C ALA A 76 -22.46 -2.96 -0.52
N LEU A 77 -23.41 -3.31 0.35
CA LEU A 77 -24.41 -4.35 0.08
C LEU A 77 -25.39 -3.97 -1.03
N LYS A 78 -25.77 -2.68 -1.14
CA LYS A 78 -26.62 -2.20 -2.23
C LYS A 78 -25.92 -2.32 -3.57
N ILE A 79 -24.67 -1.83 -3.65
CA ILE A 79 -23.86 -1.89 -4.88
C ILE A 79 -23.61 -3.35 -5.28
N TYR A 80 -23.23 -4.20 -4.33
CA TYR A 80 -23.04 -5.64 -4.55
C TYR A 80 -24.28 -6.31 -5.14
N ARG A 81 -25.49 -5.97 -4.66
CA ARG A 81 -26.74 -6.52 -5.22
C ARG A 81 -27.12 -5.97 -6.58
N ILE A 82 -26.65 -4.77 -6.95
CA ILE A 82 -26.84 -4.21 -8.30
C ILE A 82 -25.94 -4.95 -9.29
N LEU A 83 -24.71 -5.27 -8.88
CA LEU A 83 -23.73 -6.00 -9.71
C LEU A 83 -24.01 -7.50 -9.77
N HIS A 84 -24.52 -8.09 -8.69
CA HIS A 84 -24.86 -9.51 -8.58
C HIS A 84 -26.36 -9.73 -8.31
N PRO A 85 -27.23 -9.46 -9.30
CA PRO A 85 -28.68 -9.55 -9.12
C PRO A 85 -29.18 -10.99 -8.89
N HIS A 86 -28.37 -12.00 -9.22
CA HIS A 86 -28.69 -13.42 -9.01
C HIS A 86 -28.38 -13.90 -7.58
N GLU A 87 -27.65 -13.12 -6.79
CA GLU A 87 -27.33 -13.49 -5.42
C GLU A 87 -28.41 -13.03 -4.43
N GLY A 88 -28.75 -13.93 -3.52
CA GLY A 88 -29.68 -13.61 -2.44
C GLY A 88 -29.08 -12.62 -1.44
N LEU A 89 -29.94 -11.87 -0.73
CA LEU A 89 -29.50 -10.92 0.31
C LEU A 89 -28.61 -11.57 1.38
N LYS A 90 -28.85 -12.85 1.68
CA LYS A 90 -28.07 -13.62 2.65
C LYS A 90 -26.64 -13.86 2.16
N ASP A 91 -26.47 -14.14 0.87
CA ASP A 91 -25.18 -14.46 0.27
C ASP A 91 -24.38 -13.18 0.04
N ALA A 92 -25.03 -12.12 -0.46
CA ALA A 92 -24.46 -10.79 -0.55
C ALA A 92 -23.95 -10.27 0.81
N LYS A 93 -24.74 -10.45 1.88
CA LYS A 93 -24.30 -10.07 3.24
C LYS A 93 -23.07 -10.87 3.68
N ARG A 94 -23.04 -12.18 3.39
CA ARG A 94 -21.90 -13.05 3.71
C ARG A 94 -20.64 -12.63 2.96
N ALA A 95 -20.75 -12.24 1.69
CA ALA A 95 -19.63 -11.72 0.91
C ALA A 95 -19.03 -10.47 1.56
N ILE A 96 -19.85 -9.47 1.87
CA ILE A 96 -19.41 -8.23 2.55
C ILE A 96 -18.81 -8.53 3.93
N ASP A 97 -19.45 -9.38 4.74
CA ASP A 97 -18.92 -9.73 6.06
C ASP A 97 -17.58 -10.49 5.97
N ASN A 98 -17.37 -11.30 4.92
CA ASN A 98 -16.09 -11.96 4.66
C ASN A 98 -14.98 -10.98 4.27
N ILE A 99 -15.28 -9.99 3.42
CA ILE A 99 -14.35 -8.92 3.05
C ILE A 99 -13.88 -8.16 4.30
N ILE A 100 -14.81 -7.81 5.18
CA ILE A 100 -14.49 -7.06 6.41
C ILE A 100 -13.69 -7.92 7.39
N ARG A 101 -13.92 -9.23 7.40
CA ARG A 101 -13.20 -10.18 8.26
C ARG A 101 -11.79 -10.50 7.73
N GLN A 102 -11.57 -10.42 6.43
CA GLN A 102 -10.28 -10.62 5.79
C GLN A 102 -9.84 -9.31 5.10
N PRO A 103 -9.39 -8.29 5.86
CA PRO A 103 -8.74 -7.16 5.24
C PRO A 103 -7.51 -7.70 4.51
N GLN A 104 -7.54 -7.63 3.18
CA GLN A 104 -6.47 -8.06 2.28
C GLN A 104 -5.12 -7.61 2.85
N LYS A 105 -4.22 -8.58 3.06
CA LYS A 105 -2.95 -8.42 3.76
C LYS A 105 -1.83 -8.07 2.78
#